data_AF-A0A7W6JU86-F1
#
_entry.id   AF-A0A7W6JU86-F1
#
_cell.length_a   1.000
_cell.length_b   1.000
_cell.length_c   1.000
_cell.angle_alpha   90.00
_cell.angle_beta   90.00
_cell.angle_gamma   90.00
#
_symmetry.space_group_name_H-M   'P 1'
#
loop_
_entity.id
_entity.type
_entity.pdbx_description
1 polymer ?
#
loop_
_entity_poly.entity_id
_entity_poly.type
_entity_poly.pdbx_seq_one_letter_code
_entity_poly.pdbx_strand_id
1 'polypeptide(L)'
;MAKLEAVANKHAPTDPVLIASELFTYWGWGDDSDPEGLQRRRVDAVAKLAAENGPDAIRALLHRSQQAHYVQEAIEEAKLGPAFLEQLLRGEIAEAPDGWHAGGYFSMLRRASDADIALAVAADLLQTSTPGTVAKLMRSWPPEHATWQAVASLGSEVLEHYWTDWTPFHAQGDRRTLLTIVLELMRRDRALVALETCLNRIDEVPSCLVLRMLDAIVNELNAGQKPRVSGLLDYELEETFKSLDKRDLPDIAIAQREYALLALLEREHRPLKIHSLMAQDPEMFHQILRDIYRAEHAEDTSGEQTDEQRSKWRQAYKLLSHFSTVPGFTEAPPNREALNTWVDAMRALGILHDRKDVTDIVVGNVLAHAPEDDLDNVWPHRFVRDVLEANAGRIPRGMMTERVNMRGVTVRGVLDGGDQERDLAASLRKNAGAIERWPNTAAMLRAMAERWDAYAEHEDVDARQRRLRS
;
A
#
# COMPACT_ATOMS: atom_id res chain seq x y z
N MET A 1 -6.71 21.63 51.64
CA MET A 1 -5.81 22.53 50.90
C MET A 1 -4.78 23.21 51.82
N ALA A 2 -5.15 24.17 52.67
CA ALA A 2 -4.18 24.97 53.46
C ALA A 2 -3.18 24.22 54.37
N LYS A 3 -3.56 23.06 54.94
CA LYS A 3 -2.63 22.23 55.76
C LYS A 3 -1.63 21.41 54.94
N LEU A 4 -1.94 21.11 53.67
CA LEU A 4 -1.04 20.41 52.74
C LEU A 4 -0.02 21.39 52.13
N GLU A 5 -0.46 22.60 51.76
CA GLU A 5 0.43 23.68 51.29
C GLU A 5 1.46 24.09 52.35
N ALA A 6 1.07 24.15 53.62
CA ALA A 6 1.97 24.49 54.73
C ALA A 6 3.05 23.41 55.00
N VAL A 7 2.77 22.14 54.71
CA VAL A 7 3.74 21.04 54.84
C VAL A 7 4.61 20.95 53.59
N ALA A 8 4.05 21.17 52.39
CA ALA A 8 4.79 21.27 51.14
C ALA A 8 5.81 22.42 51.19
N ASN A 9 5.43 23.60 51.67
CA ASN A 9 6.34 24.75 51.83
C ASN A 9 7.47 24.52 52.85
N LYS A 10 7.28 23.65 53.84
CA LYS A 10 8.30 23.34 54.86
C LYS A 10 9.39 22.37 54.35
N HIS A 11 9.08 21.61 53.31
CA HIS A 11 9.99 20.68 52.65
C HIS A 11 10.22 21.05 51.17
N ALA A 12 9.92 22.30 50.81
CA ALA A 12 10.06 22.77 49.44
C ALA A 12 11.52 22.64 48.98
N PRO A 13 11.78 22.08 47.79
CA PRO A 13 13.13 21.95 47.26
C PRO A 13 13.79 23.33 47.15
N THR A 14 15.04 23.48 47.59
CA THR A 14 15.82 24.73 47.40
C THR A 14 16.44 24.82 46.01
N ASP A 15 16.44 23.71 45.26
CA ASP A 15 16.97 23.63 43.90
C ASP A 15 15.96 24.27 42.92
N PRO A 16 16.31 25.39 42.25
CA PRO A 16 15.41 26.10 41.34
C PRO A 16 14.97 25.24 40.15
N VAL A 17 15.78 24.26 39.73
CA VAL A 17 15.42 23.30 38.67
C VAL A 17 14.33 22.35 39.16
N LEU A 18 14.40 21.92 40.43
CA LEU A 18 13.44 21.00 41.02
C LEU A 18 12.09 21.69 41.23
N ILE A 19 12.09 22.94 41.69
CA ILE A 19 10.87 23.78 41.79
C ILE A 19 10.23 23.96 40.41
N ALA A 20 11.02 24.32 39.39
CA ALA A 20 10.50 24.50 38.03
C ALA A 20 9.95 23.19 37.45
N SER A 21 10.60 22.05 37.72
CA SER A 21 10.20 20.74 37.17
C SER A 21 8.80 20.28 37.58
N GLU A 22 8.30 20.72 38.74
CA GLU A 22 6.95 20.38 39.20
C GLU A 22 5.86 20.88 38.25
N LEU A 23 6.09 22.01 37.56
CA LEU A 23 5.18 22.60 36.56
C LEU A 23 5.09 21.80 35.26
N PHE A 24 5.99 20.85 35.04
CA PHE A 24 6.12 20.03 33.83
C PHE A 24 5.87 18.53 34.10
N THR A 25 5.13 18.20 35.17
CA THR A 25 4.69 16.84 35.51
C THR A 25 3.25 16.57 35.07
N TYR A 26 2.86 15.28 34.99
CA TYR A 26 1.50 14.85 34.61
C TYR A 26 0.40 15.34 35.57
N TRP A 27 0.78 15.71 36.80
CA TRP A 27 -0.11 16.19 37.85
C TRP A 27 0.30 17.60 38.26
N GLY A 28 0.26 18.57 37.35
CA GLY A 28 0.30 19.98 37.75
C GLY A 28 -0.81 20.19 38.79
N TRP A 29 -0.45 20.28 40.07
CA TRP A 29 -1.42 20.25 41.17
C TRP A 29 -2.39 21.44 40.99
N GLY A 30 -3.60 21.15 40.49
CA GLY A 30 -4.77 22.02 40.61
C GLY A 30 -5.25 22.82 39.39
N ASP A 31 -4.73 22.64 38.17
CA ASP A 31 -5.00 23.59 37.05
C ASP A 31 -5.54 22.99 35.73
N ASP A 32 -6.18 21.81 35.74
CA ASP A 32 -6.95 21.33 34.56
C ASP A 32 -8.10 22.30 34.15
N SER A 33 -8.43 23.28 35.01
CA SER A 33 -9.41 24.33 34.76
C SER A 33 -8.86 25.59 34.08
N ASP A 34 -7.53 25.83 34.05
CA ASP A 34 -6.92 27.01 33.41
C ASP A 34 -5.58 26.67 32.71
N PRO A 35 -5.63 26.10 31.48
CA PRO A 35 -4.44 25.78 30.71
C PRO A 35 -3.57 26.98 30.35
N GLU A 36 -4.18 28.15 30.10
CA GLU A 36 -3.45 29.38 29.76
C GLU A 36 -2.67 29.92 30.98
N GLY A 37 -3.28 29.88 32.17
CA GLY A 37 -2.63 30.27 33.41
C GLY A 37 -1.44 29.37 33.75
N LEU A 38 -1.57 28.06 33.56
CA LEU A 38 -0.48 27.11 33.75
C LEU A 38 0.68 27.37 32.77
N GLN A 39 0.37 27.66 31.51
CA GLN A 39 1.39 27.97 30.52
C GLN A 39 2.15 29.25 30.85
N ARG A 40 1.47 30.33 31.26
CA ARG A 40 2.16 31.56 31.72
C ARG A 40 3.13 31.30 32.86
N ARG A 41 2.74 30.47 33.83
CA ARG A 41 3.61 30.09 34.96
C ARG A 41 4.84 29.30 34.50
N ARG A 42 4.69 28.43 33.49
CA ARG A 42 5.82 27.71 32.88
C ARG A 42 6.78 28.66 32.19
N VAL A 43 6.26 29.62 31.42
CA VAL A 43 7.06 30.66 30.75
C VAL A 43 7.81 31.51 31.76
N ASP A 44 7.15 32.00 32.80
CA ASP A 44 7.78 32.79 33.87
C ASP A 44 8.86 32.01 34.60
N ALA A 45 8.62 30.72 34.88
CA ALA A 45 9.60 29.85 35.52
C ALA A 45 10.84 29.65 34.62
N VAL A 46 10.65 29.43 33.33
CA VAL A 46 11.74 29.30 32.35
C VAL A 46 12.51 30.60 32.21
N ALA A 47 11.83 31.74 32.08
CA ALA A 47 12.47 33.06 31.97
C ALA A 47 13.30 33.39 33.21
N LYS A 48 12.75 33.11 34.40
CA LYS A 48 13.47 33.29 35.67
C LYS A 48 14.69 32.38 35.77
N LEU A 49 14.53 31.09 35.47
CA LEU A 49 15.63 30.11 35.53
C LEU A 49 16.74 30.47 34.53
N ALA A 50 16.38 30.94 33.33
CA ALA A 50 17.33 31.40 32.33
C ALA A 50 18.12 32.64 32.81
N ALA A 51 17.44 33.60 33.46
CA ALA A 51 18.07 34.83 33.95
C ALA A 51 18.98 34.59 35.19
N GLU A 52 18.58 33.72 36.10
CA GLU A 52 19.27 33.52 37.39
C GLU A 52 20.32 32.40 37.35
N ASN A 53 20.12 31.36 36.54
CA ASN A 53 20.92 30.12 36.59
C ASN A 53 21.55 29.72 35.25
N GLY A 54 21.22 30.40 34.16
CA GLY A 54 21.85 30.20 32.86
C GLY A 54 21.38 28.94 32.10
N PRO A 55 22.03 28.62 30.97
CA PRO A 55 21.55 27.60 30.02
C PRO A 55 21.66 26.16 30.56
N ASP A 56 22.63 25.86 31.42
CA ASP A 56 22.80 24.52 32.01
C ASP A 56 21.60 24.13 32.89
N ALA A 57 21.02 25.10 33.60
CA ALA A 57 19.84 24.87 34.43
C ALA A 57 18.59 24.55 33.59
N ILE A 58 18.47 25.16 32.40
CA ILE A 58 17.38 24.88 31.46
C ILE A 58 17.53 23.46 30.87
N ARG A 59 18.75 23.04 30.50
CA ARG A 59 18.98 21.66 30.06
C ARG A 59 18.67 20.66 31.17
N ALA A 60 19.12 20.93 32.40
CA ALA A 60 18.81 20.10 33.55
C ALA A 60 17.30 19.99 33.82
N LEU A 61 16.55 21.09 33.65
CA LEU A 61 15.10 21.10 33.75
C LEU A 61 14.46 20.20 32.69
N LEU A 62 14.92 20.31 31.44
CA LEU A 62 14.40 19.55 30.32
C LEU A 62 14.64 18.03 30.49
N HIS A 63 15.85 17.62 30.88
CA HIS A 63 16.18 16.21 31.16
C HIS A 63 15.45 15.62 32.38
N ARG A 64 15.03 16.48 33.32
CA ARG A 64 14.32 16.07 34.54
C ARG A 64 12.79 16.06 34.38
N SER A 65 12.27 16.81 33.42
CA SER A 65 10.82 16.99 33.23
C SER A 65 10.21 15.76 32.56
N GLN A 66 9.04 15.33 33.05
CA GLN A 66 8.29 14.22 32.43
C GLN A 66 7.66 14.63 31.09
N GLN A 67 7.41 15.92 30.88
CA GLN A 67 6.80 16.47 29.67
C GLN A 67 7.70 17.51 29.01
N ALA A 68 8.75 17.04 28.35
CA ALA A 68 9.77 17.92 27.78
C ALA A 68 9.28 18.81 26.61
N HIS A 69 8.15 18.48 25.97
CA HIS A 69 7.55 19.33 24.92
C HIS A 69 7.04 20.67 25.51
N TYR A 70 6.42 20.66 26.69
CA TYR A 70 5.99 21.89 27.37
C TYR A 70 7.15 22.77 27.81
N VAL A 71 8.31 22.18 28.12
CA VAL A 71 9.53 22.95 28.41
C VAL A 71 10.00 23.69 27.16
N GLN A 72 9.97 23.03 25.99
CA GLN A 72 10.32 23.69 24.73
C GLN A 72 9.36 24.82 24.35
N GLU A 73 8.06 24.60 24.52
CA GLU A 73 7.03 25.63 24.28
C GLU A 73 7.24 26.85 25.20
N ALA A 74 7.53 26.61 26.48
CA ALA A 74 7.81 27.68 27.43
C ALA A 74 9.10 28.46 27.10
N ILE A 75 10.14 27.80 26.60
CA ILE A 75 11.38 28.45 26.12
C ILE A 75 11.09 29.33 24.90
N GLU A 76 10.24 28.86 24.00
CA GLU A 76 9.82 29.60 22.80
C GLU A 76 9.08 30.89 23.16
N GLU A 77 8.10 30.79 24.07
CA GLU A 77 7.31 31.92 24.54
C GLU A 77 8.12 32.90 25.41
N ALA A 78 9.15 32.40 26.12
CA ALA A 78 10.06 33.24 26.91
C ALA A 78 10.95 34.15 26.03
N LYS A 79 11.01 33.92 24.70
CA LYS A 79 11.74 34.75 23.73
C LYS A 79 13.19 35.05 24.14
N LEU A 80 13.89 34.00 24.57
CA LEU A 80 15.30 34.10 24.96
C LEU A 80 16.17 34.58 23.78
N GLY A 81 17.23 35.34 24.08
CA GLY A 81 18.10 35.93 23.06
C GLY A 81 18.91 34.89 22.27
N PRO A 82 19.35 35.21 21.03
CA PRO A 82 19.98 34.25 20.13
C PRO A 82 21.28 33.66 20.68
N ALA A 83 22.11 34.47 21.36
CA ALA A 83 23.34 33.97 22.00
C ALA A 83 23.06 32.92 23.10
N PHE A 84 21.94 33.05 23.81
CA PHE A 84 21.53 32.08 24.84
C PHE A 84 21.05 30.77 24.20
N LEU A 85 20.26 30.87 23.12
CA LEU A 85 19.80 29.71 22.35
C LEU A 85 20.96 28.95 21.70
N GLU A 86 21.99 29.64 21.22
CA GLU A 86 23.21 29.00 20.71
C GLU A 86 23.94 28.21 21.81
N GLN A 87 24.08 28.78 23.01
CA GLN A 87 24.70 28.07 24.14
C GLN A 87 23.91 26.82 24.55
N LEU A 88 22.58 26.91 24.57
CA LEU A 88 21.70 25.75 24.82
C LEU A 88 21.89 24.66 23.76
N LEU A 89 21.91 25.04 22.48
CA LEU A 89 22.11 24.13 21.37
C LEU A 89 23.45 23.38 21.48
N ARG A 90 24.54 24.12 21.69
CA ARG A 90 25.89 23.53 21.80
C ARG A 90 26.02 22.60 23.00
N GLY A 91 25.45 22.99 24.15
CA GLY A 91 25.41 22.15 25.35
C GLY A 91 24.64 20.84 25.12
N GLU A 92 23.48 20.92 24.45
CA GLU A 92 22.66 19.74 24.17
C GLU A 92 23.35 18.79 23.18
N ILE A 93 24.00 19.30 22.13
CA ILE A 93 24.74 18.45 21.17
C ILE A 93 25.93 17.76 21.86
N ALA A 94 26.61 18.44 22.79
CA ALA A 94 27.74 17.86 23.51
C ALA A 94 27.34 16.73 24.46
N GLU A 95 26.18 16.86 25.13
CA GLU A 95 25.66 15.85 26.07
C GLU A 95 24.91 14.72 25.36
N ALA A 96 24.09 15.06 24.35
CA ALA A 96 23.23 14.14 23.62
C ALA A 96 23.17 14.50 22.12
N PRO A 97 24.19 14.10 21.31
CA PRO A 97 24.25 14.40 19.88
C PRO A 97 23.02 13.90 19.10
N ASP A 98 22.41 12.81 19.56
CA ASP A 98 21.22 12.20 18.97
C ASP A 98 19.92 12.59 19.70
N GLY A 99 19.96 13.56 20.62
CA GLY A 99 18.78 14.12 21.26
C GLY A 99 17.82 14.74 20.24
N TRP A 100 16.52 14.66 20.50
CA TRP A 100 15.50 15.31 19.65
C TRP A 100 15.38 16.81 19.97
N HIS A 101 15.86 17.24 21.14
CA HIS A 101 15.71 18.59 21.64
C HIS A 101 16.53 19.64 20.89
N ALA A 102 17.72 19.26 20.41
CA ALA A 102 18.63 20.13 19.68
C ALA A 102 17.97 20.74 18.42
N GLY A 103 17.11 19.99 17.74
CA GLY A 103 16.35 20.50 16.59
C GLY A 103 15.41 21.65 16.98
N GLY A 104 14.76 21.57 18.15
CA GLY A 104 13.90 22.62 18.68
C GLY A 104 14.67 23.91 18.94
N TYR A 105 15.81 23.83 19.65
CA TYR A 105 16.66 25.00 19.90
C TYR A 105 17.19 25.64 18.62
N PHE A 106 17.57 24.82 17.63
CA PHE A 106 18.05 25.32 16.35
C PHE A 106 16.95 26.04 15.54
N SER A 107 15.71 25.55 15.61
CA SER A 107 14.55 26.23 15.01
C SER A 107 14.22 27.55 15.74
N MET A 108 14.33 27.58 17.06
CA MET A 108 14.18 28.81 17.86
C MET A 108 15.29 29.83 17.54
N LEU A 109 16.54 29.37 17.42
CA LEU A 109 17.67 30.22 17.05
C LEU A 109 17.44 30.89 15.69
N ARG A 110 17.01 30.13 14.67
CA ARG A 110 16.66 30.69 13.35
C ARG A 110 15.54 31.73 13.42
N ARG A 111 14.60 31.63 14.36
CA ARG A 111 13.50 32.60 14.49
C ARG A 111 13.88 33.84 15.30
N ALA A 112 14.77 33.67 16.28
CA ALA A 112 15.28 34.75 17.11
C ALA A 112 16.43 35.54 16.45
N SER A 113 17.00 35.03 15.35
CA SER A 113 18.10 35.65 14.58
C SER A 113 17.83 35.56 13.07
N ASP A 114 18.74 36.09 12.26
CA ASP A 114 18.68 35.89 10.80
C ASP A 114 19.13 34.47 10.41
N ALA A 115 18.59 33.96 9.30
CA ALA A 115 18.93 32.62 8.79
C ALA A 115 20.43 32.44 8.55
N ASP A 116 21.13 33.50 8.14
CA ASP A 116 22.58 33.49 7.92
C ASP A 116 23.38 33.27 9.22
N ILE A 117 22.90 33.80 10.35
CA ILE A 117 23.53 33.63 11.66
C ILE A 117 23.38 32.17 12.12
N ALA A 118 22.15 31.64 12.02
CA ALA A 118 21.90 30.25 12.38
C ALA A 118 22.66 29.27 11.44
N LEU A 119 22.82 29.63 10.16
CA LEU A 119 23.63 28.85 9.21
C LEU A 119 25.13 28.88 9.57
N ALA A 120 25.66 30.03 9.99
CA ALA A 120 27.05 30.14 10.46
C ALA A 120 27.29 29.26 11.69
N VAL A 121 26.32 29.17 12.61
CA VAL A 121 26.39 28.24 13.75
C VAL A 121 26.40 26.79 13.29
N ALA A 122 25.58 26.41 12.30
CA ALA A 122 25.60 25.06 11.73
C ALA A 122 26.95 24.73 11.06
N ALA A 123 27.54 25.68 10.33
CA ALA A 123 28.85 25.53 9.69
C ALA A 123 29.98 25.38 10.71
N ASP A 124 29.92 26.09 11.83
CA ASP A 124 30.86 25.94 12.94
C ASP A 124 30.69 24.58 13.65
N LEU A 125 29.45 24.13 13.85
CA LEU A 125 29.16 22.81 14.44
C LEU A 125 29.70 21.65 13.60
N LEU A 126 29.84 21.79 12.29
CA LEU A 126 30.49 20.77 11.44
C LEU A 126 31.97 20.54 11.79
N GLN A 127 32.64 21.50 12.44
CA GLN A 127 34.03 21.33 12.87
C GLN A 127 34.15 20.45 14.11
N THR A 128 33.08 20.34 14.90
CA THR A 128 33.07 19.65 16.20
C THR A 128 32.11 18.45 16.24
N SER A 129 31.22 18.32 15.25
CA SER A 129 30.13 17.32 15.20
C SER A 129 30.11 16.59 13.86
N THR A 130 29.31 15.52 13.76
CA THR A 130 29.20 14.75 12.51
C THR A 130 28.28 15.44 11.49
N PRO A 131 28.49 15.20 10.17
CA PRO A 131 27.56 15.66 9.13
C PRO A 131 26.12 15.21 9.34
N GLY A 132 25.91 13.99 9.89
CA GLY A 132 24.60 13.46 10.21
C GLY A 132 23.87 14.24 11.31
N THR A 133 24.59 14.67 12.36
CA THR A 133 24.05 15.51 13.43
C THR A 133 23.59 16.87 12.88
N VAL A 134 24.41 17.52 12.06
CA VAL A 134 24.06 18.82 11.45
C VAL A 134 22.90 18.66 10.46
N ALA A 135 22.88 17.59 9.66
CA ALA A 135 21.75 17.29 8.78
C ALA A 135 20.43 17.13 9.56
N LYS A 136 20.49 16.49 10.75
CA LYS A 136 19.35 16.36 11.66
C LYS A 136 18.85 17.70 12.17
N LEU A 137 19.75 18.62 12.52
CA LEU A 137 19.38 19.99 12.90
C LEU A 137 18.71 20.72 11.75
N MET A 138 19.27 20.63 10.55
CA MET A 138 18.70 21.29 9.37
C MET A 138 17.30 20.78 9.01
N ARG A 139 16.91 19.57 9.43
CA ARG A 139 15.53 19.05 9.27
C ARG A 139 14.49 19.75 10.15
N SER A 140 14.91 20.47 11.21
CA SER A 140 13.99 21.26 12.03
C SER A 140 13.58 22.59 11.39
N TRP A 141 14.25 22.97 10.31
CA TRP A 141 13.89 24.15 9.53
C TRP A 141 12.72 23.86 8.59
N PRO A 142 11.88 24.86 8.28
CA PRO A 142 10.87 24.76 7.23
C PRO A 142 11.46 24.20 5.92
N PRO A 143 10.77 23.27 5.26
CA PRO A 143 11.27 22.54 4.08
C PRO A 143 11.18 23.40 2.81
N GLU A 144 11.88 24.52 2.79
CA GLU A 144 11.83 25.51 1.71
C GLU A 144 13.10 25.46 0.86
N HIS A 145 13.03 26.03 -0.35
CA HIS A 145 14.19 26.12 -1.25
C HIS A 145 15.41 26.77 -0.59
N ALA A 146 15.21 27.80 0.25
CA ALA A 146 16.29 28.45 0.99
C ALA A 146 16.99 27.49 1.96
N THR A 147 16.22 26.63 2.65
CA THR A 147 16.77 25.60 3.55
C THR A 147 17.62 24.60 2.77
N TRP A 148 17.16 24.13 1.60
CA TRP A 148 17.93 23.17 0.79
C TRP A 148 19.21 23.78 0.20
N GLN A 149 19.19 25.06 -0.18
CA GLN A 149 20.39 25.78 -0.58
C GLN A 149 21.38 25.90 0.58
N ALA A 150 20.90 26.21 1.79
CA ALA A 150 21.71 26.26 2.99
C ALA A 150 22.34 24.88 3.30
N VAL A 151 21.56 23.80 3.26
CA VAL A 151 22.08 22.43 3.44
C VAL A 151 23.12 22.09 2.39
N ALA A 152 22.89 22.41 1.12
CA ALA A 152 23.86 22.16 0.05
C ALA A 152 25.15 22.96 0.24
N SER A 153 25.08 24.18 0.79
CA SER A 153 26.26 25.00 1.09
C SER A 153 27.14 24.44 2.22
N LEU A 154 26.58 23.61 3.09
CA LEU A 154 27.27 22.94 4.19
C LEU A 154 28.07 21.69 3.75
N GLY A 155 27.86 21.22 2.52
CA GLY A 155 28.61 20.11 1.91
C GLY A 155 27.73 18.95 1.44
N SER A 156 28.28 18.12 0.56
CA SER A 156 27.57 16.99 -0.05
C SER A 156 27.20 15.90 0.96
N GLU A 157 28.05 15.64 1.96
CA GLU A 157 27.76 14.65 3.00
C GLU A 157 26.56 15.04 3.87
N VAL A 158 26.45 16.32 4.24
CA VAL A 158 25.30 16.84 5.01
C VAL A 158 24.02 16.74 4.17
N LEU A 159 24.09 17.06 2.87
CA LEU A 159 22.97 16.94 1.95
C LEU A 159 22.50 15.49 1.81
N GLU A 160 23.41 14.53 1.69
CA GLU A 160 23.05 13.11 1.61
C GLU A 160 22.42 12.60 2.90
N HIS A 161 22.99 12.93 4.07
CA HIS A 161 22.37 12.60 5.37
C HIS A 161 21.02 13.28 5.58
N TYR A 162 20.84 14.50 5.05
CA TYR A 162 19.58 15.23 5.14
C TYR A 162 18.44 14.47 4.46
N TRP A 163 18.67 14.04 3.21
CA TRP A 163 17.67 13.33 2.41
C TRP A 163 17.55 11.85 2.74
N THR A 164 18.61 11.19 3.23
CA THR A 164 18.58 9.76 3.59
C THR A 164 17.68 9.50 4.80
N ASP A 165 17.71 10.39 5.78
CA ASP A 165 16.90 10.29 7.01
C ASP A 165 15.62 11.14 6.95
N TRP A 166 15.24 11.63 5.78
CA TRP A 166 14.01 12.38 5.59
C TRP A 166 12.79 11.55 6.03
N THR A 167 11.88 12.16 6.80
CA THR A 167 10.60 11.57 7.20
C THR A 167 9.40 12.36 6.67
N PRO A 168 8.32 11.69 6.22
CA PRO A 168 7.18 12.30 5.53
C PRO A 168 6.44 13.40 6.28
N PHE A 169 6.42 13.34 7.62
CA PHE A 169 5.77 14.37 8.47
C PHE A 169 6.34 15.79 8.26
N HIS A 170 7.54 15.91 7.68
CA HIS A 170 8.17 17.20 7.40
C HIS A 170 7.72 17.86 6.09
N ALA A 171 6.90 17.20 5.26
CA ALA A 171 6.48 17.74 3.96
C ALA A 171 5.28 18.69 4.06
N GLN A 172 5.47 19.81 4.76
CA GLN A 172 4.53 20.92 4.78
C GLN A 172 4.89 21.94 3.69
N GLY A 173 3.92 22.64 3.13
CA GLY A 173 4.16 23.72 2.17
C GLY A 173 3.42 23.56 0.84
N ASP A 174 3.78 24.42 -0.11
CA ASP A 174 3.10 24.51 -1.41
C ASP A 174 3.39 23.30 -2.33
N ARG A 175 2.67 23.25 -3.46
CA ARG A 175 2.84 22.19 -4.47
C ARG A 175 4.29 22.09 -4.97
N ARG A 176 4.97 23.22 -5.15
CA ARG A 176 6.35 23.25 -5.66
C ARG A 176 7.32 22.59 -4.67
N THR A 177 7.12 22.85 -3.38
CA THR A 177 7.87 22.23 -2.29
C THR A 177 7.68 20.73 -2.29
N LEU A 178 6.43 20.25 -2.34
CA LEU A 178 6.11 18.82 -2.42
C LEU A 178 6.82 18.15 -3.59
N LEU A 179 6.70 18.70 -4.80
CA LEU A 179 7.30 18.12 -6.00
C LEU A 179 8.82 18.06 -5.92
N THR A 180 9.46 19.04 -5.29
CA THR A 180 10.92 19.04 -5.12
C THR A 180 11.35 17.93 -4.18
N ILE A 181 10.66 17.77 -3.04
CA ILE A 181 10.92 16.69 -2.07
C ILE A 181 10.76 15.32 -2.76
N VAL A 182 9.66 15.10 -3.47
CA VAL A 182 9.40 13.85 -4.19
C VAL A 182 10.51 13.54 -5.19
N LEU A 183 10.95 14.53 -5.97
CA LEU A 183 12.03 14.34 -6.94
C LEU A 183 13.38 14.03 -6.27
N GLU A 184 13.72 14.69 -5.16
CA GLU A 184 14.95 14.42 -4.41
C GLU A 184 14.97 13.03 -3.76
N LEU A 185 13.83 12.56 -3.26
CA LEU A 185 13.66 11.21 -2.72
C LEU A 185 13.76 10.16 -3.83
N MET A 186 13.11 10.39 -4.97
CA MET A 186 13.16 9.49 -6.12
C MET A 186 14.57 9.36 -6.71
N ARG A 187 15.41 10.41 -6.66
CA ARG A 187 16.81 10.34 -7.10
C ARG A 187 17.69 9.44 -6.21
N ARG A 188 17.22 9.13 -5.01
CA ARG A 188 17.94 8.34 -4.00
C ARG A 188 17.29 6.98 -3.77
N ASP A 189 16.49 6.52 -4.74
CA ASP A 189 15.78 5.24 -4.70
C ASP A 189 14.87 5.07 -3.45
N ARG A 190 14.36 6.18 -2.90
CA ARG A 190 13.44 6.20 -1.75
C ARG A 190 12.00 6.46 -2.20
N ALA A 191 11.49 5.64 -3.10
CA ALA A 191 10.19 5.85 -3.73
C ALA A 191 9.02 5.62 -2.75
N LEU A 192 9.17 4.69 -1.80
CA LEU A 192 8.17 4.46 -0.76
C LEU A 192 7.99 5.67 0.15
N VAL A 193 9.09 6.29 0.59
CA VAL A 193 9.04 7.51 1.41
C VAL A 193 8.48 8.69 0.61
N ALA A 194 8.74 8.73 -0.70
CA ALA A 194 8.15 9.72 -1.59
C ALA A 194 6.62 9.56 -1.70
N LEU A 195 6.13 8.33 -1.72
CA LEU A 195 4.69 8.04 -1.71
C LEU A 195 4.03 8.44 -0.39
N GLU A 196 4.61 8.05 0.75
CA GLU A 196 4.11 8.44 2.09
C GLU A 196 4.13 9.97 2.26
N THR A 197 5.11 10.65 1.67
CA THR A 197 5.17 12.13 1.60
C THR A 197 4.00 12.75 0.81
N CYS A 198 3.43 12.01 -0.13
CA CYS A 198 2.28 12.45 -0.93
C CYS A 198 0.93 12.11 -0.29
N LEU A 199 0.90 11.56 0.94
CA LEU A 199 -0.34 11.21 1.62
C LEU A 199 -1.29 12.41 1.66
N ASN A 200 -2.55 12.19 1.25
CA ASN A 200 -3.61 13.21 1.09
C ASN A 200 -3.32 14.33 0.05
N ARG A 201 -2.21 14.27 -0.67
CA ARG A 201 -1.77 15.29 -1.64
C ARG A 201 -1.40 14.72 -3.00
N ILE A 202 -1.69 13.45 -3.23
CA ILE A 202 -1.34 12.75 -4.48
C ILE A 202 -1.93 13.43 -5.73
N ASP A 203 -3.09 14.08 -5.58
CA ASP A 203 -3.76 14.85 -6.65
C ASP A 203 -2.93 16.08 -7.12
N GLU A 204 -2.02 16.59 -6.29
CA GLU A 204 -1.11 17.67 -6.68
C GLU A 204 0.04 17.18 -7.57
N VAL A 205 0.32 15.86 -7.55
CA VAL A 205 1.45 15.23 -8.23
C VAL A 205 1.06 14.90 -9.68
N PRO A 206 1.85 15.31 -10.69
CA PRO A 206 1.58 14.95 -12.09
C PRO A 206 1.53 13.44 -12.32
N SER A 207 0.62 12.98 -13.18
CA SER A 207 0.41 11.56 -13.48
C SER A 207 1.69 10.82 -13.87
N CYS A 208 2.54 11.43 -14.70
CA CYS A 208 3.80 10.83 -15.12
C CYS A 208 4.76 10.59 -13.95
N LEU A 209 4.74 11.44 -12.92
CA LEU A 209 5.58 11.28 -11.73
C LEU A 209 5.01 10.21 -10.81
N VAL A 210 3.68 10.13 -10.66
CA VAL A 210 3.02 9.06 -9.90
C VAL A 210 3.33 7.69 -10.51
N LEU A 211 3.19 7.53 -11.83
CA LEU A 211 3.50 6.26 -12.50
C LEU A 211 4.98 5.85 -12.33
N ARG A 212 5.91 6.81 -12.48
CA ARG A 212 7.34 6.56 -12.24
C ARG A 212 7.63 6.20 -10.78
N MET A 213 6.90 6.78 -9.84
CA MET A 213 7.04 6.47 -8.42
C MET A 213 6.58 5.04 -8.13
N LEU A 214 5.44 4.61 -8.69
CA LEU A 214 4.97 3.22 -8.59
C LEU A 214 5.97 2.23 -9.19
N ASP A 215 6.56 2.54 -10.36
CA ASP A 215 7.61 1.70 -10.96
C ASP A 215 8.84 1.59 -10.06
N ALA A 216 9.25 2.69 -9.45
CA ALA A 216 10.39 2.73 -8.53
C ALA A 216 10.09 1.97 -7.23
N ILE A 217 8.85 2.01 -6.71
CA ILE A 217 8.43 1.22 -5.55
C ILE A 217 8.55 -0.28 -5.83
N VAL A 218 8.13 -0.73 -7.01
CA VAL A 218 8.29 -2.15 -7.40
C VAL A 218 9.77 -2.55 -7.36
N ASN A 219 10.67 -1.69 -7.84
CA ASN A 219 12.12 -1.94 -7.79
C ASN A 219 12.66 -1.94 -6.36
N GLU A 220 12.24 -0.99 -5.52
CA GLU A 220 12.63 -0.87 -4.11
C GLU A 220 12.20 -2.11 -3.30
N LEU A 221 10.96 -2.58 -3.50
CA LEU A 221 10.43 -3.80 -2.88
C LEU A 221 11.19 -5.06 -3.34
N ASN A 222 11.50 -5.15 -4.64
CA ASN A 222 12.24 -6.29 -5.19
C ASN A 222 13.71 -6.33 -4.72
N ALA A 223 14.30 -5.18 -4.39
CA ALA A 223 15.67 -5.09 -3.88
C ALA A 223 15.81 -5.61 -2.44
N GLY A 224 14.72 -6.07 -1.80
CA GLY A 224 14.73 -6.60 -0.44
C GLY A 224 15.04 -5.55 0.63
N GLN A 225 15.01 -4.26 0.26
CA GLN A 225 15.07 -3.17 1.21
C GLN A 225 13.78 -3.24 2.01
N LYS A 226 13.83 -3.84 3.21
CA LYS A 226 12.73 -3.78 4.16
C LYS A 226 12.52 -2.31 4.46
N PRO A 227 11.45 -1.71 3.98
CA PRO A 227 11.26 -0.30 4.18
C PRO A 227 11.03 -0.10 5.68
N ARG A 228 11.53 0.99 6.27
CA ARG A 228 10.99 1.51 7.53
C ARG A 228 9.61 2.14 7.28
N VAL A 229 8.77 1.49 6.49
CA VAL A 229 7.48 2.04 6.07
C VAL A 229 6.43 1.67 7.10
N SER A 230 5.64 2.68 7.42
CA SER A 230 4.41 2.61 8.18
C SER A 230 3.53 1.44 7.71
N GLY A 231 2.76 0.82 8.61
CA GLY A 231 1.79 -0.23 8.26
C GLY A 231 0.60 0.25 7.40
N LEU A 232 0.73 1.39 6.73
CA LEU A 232 -0.28 2.08 5.92
C LEU A 232 -0.03 1.97 4.40
N LEU A 233 1.02 1.29 3.94
CA LEU A 233 1.34 1.20 2.50
C LEU A 233 0.16 0.75 1.63
N ASP A 234 -0.60 -0.24 2.10
CA ASP A 234 -1.81 -0.72 1.41
C ASP A 234 -2.80 0.44 1.16
N TYR A 235 -3.03 1.30 2.16
CA TYR A 235 -3.93 2.46 2.09
C TYR A 235 -3.37 3.57 1.18
N GLU A 236 -2.06 3.79 1.18
CA GLU A 236 -1.41 4.80 0.33
C GLU A 236 -1.48 4.41 -1.15
N LEU A 237 -1.29 3.12 -1.44
CA LEU A 237 -1.44 2.58 -2.79
C LEU A 237 -2.90 2.67 -3.24
N GLU A 238 -3.85 2.31 -2.38
CA GLU A 238 -5.29 2.46 -2.62
C GLU A 238 -5.66 3.88 -3.06
N GLU A 239 -5.32 4.88 -2.24
CA GLU A 239 -5.63 6.28 -2.55
C GLU A 239 -4.91 6.76 -3.82
N THR A 240 -3.71 6.26 -4.08
CA THR A 240 -2.97 6.56 -5.30
C THR A 240 -3.68 6.03 -6.54
N PHE A 241 -4.11 4.77 -6.53
CA PHE A 241 -4.82 4.19 -7.67
C PHE A 241 -6.21 4.82 -7.87
N LYS A 242 -6.93 5.13 -6.78
CA LYS A 242 -8.19 5.92 -6.86
C LYS A 242 -7.97 7.30 -7.48
N SER A 243 -6.85 7.95 -7.19
CA SER A 243 -6.49 9.22 -7.82
C SER A 243 -6.18 9.01 -9.31
N LEU A 244 -5.42 7.97 -9.67
CA LEU A 244 -5.10 7.66 -11.07
C LEU A 244 -6.34 7.36 -11.92
N ASP A 245 -7.35 6.69 -11.37
CA ASP A 245 -8.61 6.39 -12.08
C ASP A 245 -9.37 7.63 -12.54
N LYS A 246 -9.23 8.75 -11.84
CA LYS A 246 -9.91 10.01 -12.16
C LYS A 246 -9.17 10.83 -13.21
N ARG A 247 -7.98 10.41 -13.61
CA ARG A 247 -7.09 11.15 -14.52
C ARG A 247 -7.26 10.67 -15.95
N ASP A 248 -6.97 11.56 -16.89
CA ASP A 248 -6.92 11.23 -18.32
C ASP A 248 -5.63 10.44 -18.62
N LEU A 249 -5.68 9.14 -18.36
CA LEU A 249 -4.59 8.19 -18.58
C LEU A 249 -5.12 6.96 -19.31
N PRO A 250 -4.30 6.35 -20.18
CA PRO A 250 -4.70 5.11 -20.82
C PRO A 250 -4.74 3.99 -19.78
N ASP A 251 -5.82 3.21 -19.77
CA ASP A 251 -6.06 2.14 -18.79
C ASP A 251 -4.89 1.16 -18.68
N ILE A 252 -4.20 0.91 -19.80
CA ILE A 252 -3.02 0.05 -19.86
C ILE A 252 -1.88 0.53 -18.95
N ALA A 253 -1.69 1.84 -18.80
CA ALA A 253 -0.62 2.38 -17.96
C ALA A 253 -0.87 2.10 -16.49
N ILE A 254 -2.14 2.15 -16.05
CA ILE A 254 -2.56 1.88 -14.67
C ILE A 254 -2.54 0.36 -14.41
N ALA A 255 -3.14 -0.42 -15.30
CA ALA A 255 -3.26 -1.88 -15.19
C ALA A 255 -1.90 -2.58 -15.02
N GLN A 256 -0.85 -2.13 -15.74
CA GLN A 256 0.50 -2.66 -15.59
C GLN A 256 1.05 -2.52 -14.16
N ARG A 257 0.79 -1.39 -13.49
CA ARG A 257 1.25 -1.15 -12.11
C ARG A 257 0.35 -1.87 -11.10
N GLU A 258 -0.95 -1.97 -11.36
CA GLU A 258 -1.85 -2.79 -10.55
C GLU A 258 -1.39 -4.26 -10.53
N TYR A 259 -0.99 -4.81 -11.67
CA TYR A 259 -0.44 -6.17 -11.75
C TYR A 259 0.85 -6.30 -10.94
N ALA A 260 1.77 -5.34 -11.07
CA ALA A 260 3.06 -5.38 -10.38
C ALA A 260 2.94 -5.26 -8.85
N LEU A 261 1.89 -4.60 -8.36
CA LEU A 261 1.63 -4.35 -6.93
C LEU A 261 0.46 -5.16 -6.38
N LEU A 262 0.00 -6.19 -7.10
CA LEU A 262 -1.25 -6.90 -6.81
C LEU A 262 -1.31 -7.45 -5.38
N ALA A 263 -0.21 -8.01 -4.86
CA ALA A 263 -0.10 -8.52 -3.48
C ALA A 263 -0.46 -7.48 -2.40
N LEU A 264 -0.24 -6.20 -2.67
CA LEU A 264 -0.52 -5.11 -1.74
C LEU A 264 -1.92 -4.53 -1.92
N LEU A 265 -2.58 -4.82 -3.05
CA LEU A 265 -3.93 -4.34 -3.39
C LEU A 265 -5.03 -5.37 -3.06
N GLU A 266 -4.68 -6.54 -2.50
CA GLU A 266 -5.60 -7.69 -2.36
C GLU A 266 -6.79 -7.48 -1.41
N ARG A 267 -6.78 -6.43 -0.58
CA ARG A 267 -7.79 -6.21 0.47
C ARG A 267 -9.03 -5.46 -0.02
N GLU A 268 -9.09 -5.13 -1.30
CA GLU A 268 -10.07 -4.19 -1.84
C GLU A 268 -11.17 -4.79 -2.72
N HIS A 269 -12.28 -4.05 -2.75
CA HIS A 269 -13.44 -4.25 -3.64
C HIS A 269 -13.41 -3.33 -4.87
N ARG A 270 -12.32 -2.59 -5.09
CA ARG A 270 -12.16 -1.72 -6.27
C ARG A 270 -12.06 -2.59 -7.54
N PRO A 271 -12.85 -2.30 -8.60
CA PRO A 271 -12.71 -3.01 -9.85
C PRO A 271 -11.35 -2.66 -10.47
N LEU A 272 -10.42 -3.61 -10.49
CA LEU A 272 -9.08 -3.39 -11.03
C LEU A 272 -9.15 -3.23 -12.55
N LYS A 273 -8.48 -2.20 -13.08
CA LYS A 273 -8.40 -1.95 -14.53
C LYS A 273 -7.69 -3.08 -15.26
N ILE A 274 -6.80 -3.82 -14.58
CA ILE A 274 -6.18 -5.03 -15.14
C ILE A 274 -7.21 -6.06 -15.65
N HIS A 275 -8.37 -6.19 -14.99
CA HIS A 275 -9.43 -7.10 -15.48
C HIS A 275 -10.04 -6.61 -16.79
N SER A 276 -10.29 -5.31 -16.95
CA SER A 276 -10.79 -4.78 -18.24
C SER A 276 -9.73 -4.93 -19.34
N LEU A 277 -8.47 -4.66 -19.03
CA LEU A 277 -7.37 -4.83 -19.99
C LEU A 277 -7.20 -6.29 -20.41
N MET A 278 -7.25 -7.23 -19.48
CA MET A 278 -7.19 -8.67 -19.76
C MET A 278 -8.29 -9.14 -20.72
N ALA A 279 -9.48 -8.53 -20.66
CA ALA A 279 -10.57 -8.81 -21.57
C ALA A 279 -10.38 -8.19 -22.97
N GLN A 280 -9.62 -7.10 -23.09
CA GLN A 280 -9.40 -6.36 -24.33
C GLN A 280 -8.12 -6.76 -25.07
N ASP A 281 -7.06 -7.15 -24.34
CA ASP A 281 -5.73 -7.44 -24.86
C ASP A 281 -5.34 -8.91 -24.58
N PRO A 282 -5.49 -9.80 -25.58
CA PRO A 282 -5.05 -11.20 -25.50
C PRO A 282 -3.56 -11.38 -25.19
N GLU A 283 -2.69 -10.46 -25.65
CA GLU A 283 -1.23 -10.57 -25.43
C GLU A 283 -0.90 -10.41 -23.95
N MET A 284 -1.48 -9.39 -23.31
CA MET A 284 -1.34 -9.16 -21.87
C MET A 284 -1.85 -10.34 -21.07
N PHE A 285 -3.03 -10.87 -21.42
CA PHE A 285 -3.60 -12.05 -20.76
C PHE A 285 -2.68 -13.27 -20.89
N HIS A 286 -2.17 -13.51 -22.11
CA HIS A 286 -1.28 -14.64 -22.38
C HIS A 286 0.10 -14.47 -21.71
N GLN A 287 0.58 -13.23 -21.52
CA GLN A 287 1.78 -12.95 -20.74
C GLN A 287 1.63 -13.45 -19.29
N ILE A 288 0.49 -13.15 -18.64
CA ILE A 288 0.19 -13.64 -17.29
C ILE A 288 0.12 -15.18 -17.27
N LEU A 289 -0.47 -15.79 -18.30
CA LEU A 289 -0.51 -17.25 -18.45
C LEU A 289 0.90 -17.87 -18.53
N ARG A 290 1.82 -17.21 -19.24
CA ARG A 290 3.23 -17.65 -19.36
C ARG A 290 3.99 -17.57 -18.05
N ASP A 291 3.64 -16.64 -17.17
CA ASP A 291 4.23 -16.51 -15.83
C ASP A 291 3.78 -17.66 -14.90
N ILE A 292 2.59 -18.21 -15.11
CA ILE A 292 1.98 -19.26 -14.28
C ILE A 292 2.34 -20.66 -14.79
N TYR A 293 2.25 -20.87 -16.10
CA TYR A 293 2.35 -22.19 -16.72
C TYR A 293 3.64 -22.32 -17.53
N ARG A 294 4.30 -23.48 -17.39
CA ARG A 294 5.47 -23.84 -18.20
C ARG A 294 5.03 -24.20 -19.63
N ALA A 295 5.95 -24.01 -20.59
CA ALA A 295 5.76 -24.56 -21.94
C ALA A 295 5.70 -26.09 -21.91
N GLU A 296 4.94 -26.69 -22.82
CA GLU A 296 4.70 -28.13 -22.89
C GLU A 296 6.01 -28.91 -23.12
N HIS A 297 6.94 -28.34 -23.88
CA HIS A 297 8.22 -28.95 -24.24
C HIS A 297 9.46 -28.28 -23.64
N ALA A 298 9.32 -27.50 -22.55
CA ALA A 298 10.49 -26.93 -21.89
C ALA A 298 11.36 -28.02 -21.23
N GLU A 299 12.68 -27.95 -21.45
CA GLU A 299 13.67 -28.75 -20.73
C GLU A 299 13.61 -28.47 -19.21
N ASP A 300 13.90 -29.49 -18.41
CA ASP A 300 13.79 -29.43 -16.94
C ASP A 300 14.93 -28.60 -16.34
N THR A 301 14.86 -27.28 -16.48
CA THR A 301 15.73 -26.34 -15.75
C THR A 301 15.14 -26.08 -14.37
N SER A 302 15.08 -27.11 -13.53
CA SER A 302 14.70 -26.98 -12.12
C SER A 302 15.84 -26.33 -11.34
N GLY A 303 16.02 -25.03 -11.51
CA GLY A 303 16.66 -24.21 -10.48
C GLY A 303 15.71 -24.04 -9.30
N GLU A 304 16.24 -23.91 -8.09
CA GLU A 304 15.44 -23.55 -6.92
C GLU A 304 14.68 -22.25 -7.19
N GLN A 305 13.35 -22.34 -7.23
CA GLN A 305 12.52 -21.15 -7.38
C GLN A 305 12.66 -20.29 -6.14
N THR A 306 13.06 -19.03 -6.34
CA THR A 306 13.20 -18.08 -5.24
C THR A 306 11.83 -17.82 -4.60
N ASP A 307 11.81 -17.37 -3.35
CA ASP A 307 10.55 -17.08 -2.66
C ASP A 307 9.75 -15.97 -3.36
N GLU A 308 10.43 -15.06 -4.05
CA GLU A 308 9.83 -14.01 -4.88
C GLU A 308 9.11 -14.59 -6.10
N GLN A 309 9.71 -15.58 -6.79
CA GLN A 309 9.09 -16.26 -7.93
C GLN A 309 7.82 -17.00 -7.48
N ARG A 310 7.85 -17.63 -6.31
CA ARG A 310 6.66 -18.30 -5.72
C ARG A 310 5.58 -17.33 -5.28
N SER A 311 5.95 -16.13 -4.84
CA SER A 311 4.99 -15.07 -4.51
C SER A 311 4.31 -14.52 -5.76
N LYS A 312 5.08 -14.20 -6.80
CA LYS A 312 4.55 -13.72 -8.10
C LYS A 312 3.63 -14.75 -8.76
N TRP A 313 4.01 -16.03 -8.73
CA TRP A 313 3.18 -17.11 -9.26
C TRP A 313 1.82 -17.21 -8.56
N ARG A 314 1.80 -17.12 -7.22
CA ARG A 314 0.55 -17.16 -6.44
C ARG A 314 -0.38 -16.00 -6.79
N GLN A 315 0.16 -14.80 -6.96
CA GLN A 315 -0.60 -13.61 -7.33
C GLN A 315 -1.16 -13.71 -8.74
N ALA A 316 -0.33 -14.10 -9.71
CA ALA A 316 -0.77 -14.31 -11.09
C ALA A 316 -1.86 -15.38 -11.19
N TYR A 317 -1.69 -16.50 -10.48
CA TYR A 317 -2.71 -17.55 -10.41
C TYR A 317 -4.01 -17.06 -9.80
N LYS A 318 -3.94 -16.29 -8.70
CA LYS A 318 -5.12 -15.70 -8.05
C LYS A 318 -5.83 -14.70 -8.97
N LEU A 319 -5.08 -13.86 -9.70
CA LEU A 319 -5.66 -12.93 -10.67
C LEU A 319 -6.41 -13.68 -11.77
N LEU A 320 -5.80 -14.73 -12.31
CA LEU A 320 -6.39 -15.58 -13.34
C LEU A 320 -7.65 -16.30 -12.83
N SER A 321 -7.63 -16.80 -11.58
CA SER A 321 -8.76 -17.54 -11.01
C SER A 321 -9.96 -16.66 -10.65
N HIS A 322 -9.74 -15.37 -10.39
CA HIS A 322 -10.83 -14.42 -10.10
C HIS A 322 -11.31 -13.68 -11.34
N PHE A 323 -10.72 -13.95 -12.51
CA PHE A 323 -11.13 -13.33 -13.76
C PHE A 323 -12.44 -13.93 -14.28
N SER A 324 -13.51 -13.14 -14.21
CA SER A 324 -14.87 -13.53 -14.62
C SER A 324 -15.43 -12.71 -15.79
N THR A 325 -14.65 -11.76 -16.32
CA THR A 325 -15.11 -10.88 -17.41
C THR A 325 -14.94 -11.56 -18.76
N VAL A 326 -16.05 -11.82 -19.46
CA VAL A 326 -16.00 -12.47 -20.77
C VAL A 326 -15.78 -11.43 -21.89
N PRO A 327 -14.70 -11.55 -22.70
CA PRO A 327 -14.47 -10.69 -23.85
C PRO A 327 -15.67 -10.66 -24.80
N GLY A 328 -16.07 -9.46 -25.24
CA GLY A 328 -17.26 -9.27 -26.08
C GLY A 328 -18.60 -9.26 -25.33
N PHE A 329 -18.61 -9.46 -24.01
CA PHE A 329 -19.81 -9.29 -23.15
C PHE A 329 -19.67 -8.15 -22.15
N THR A 330 -18.65 -7.30 -22.32
CA THR A 330 -18.38 -6.14 -21.45
C THR A 330 -19.39 -5.02 -21.62
N GLU A 331 -19.99 -4.90 -22.82
CA GLU A 331 -20.98 -3.89 -23.15
C GLU A 331 -22.24 -4.54 -23.73
N ALA A 332 -23.38 -3.87 -23.58
CA ALA A 332 -24.63 -4.25 -24.23
C ALA A 332 -24.85 -3.38 -25.49
N PRO A 333 -25.11 -3.99 -26.66
CA PRO A 333 -25.29 -5.42 -26.92
C PRO A 333 -23.95 -6.20 -27.00
N PRO A 334 -23.96 -7.53 -26.74
CA PRO A 334 -22.76 -8.34 -26.84
C PRO A 334 -22.12 -8.27 -28.25
N ASN A 335 -20.79 -8.18 -28.29
CA ASN A 335 -19.99 -8.09 -29.50
C ASN A 335 -19.36 -9.44 -29.85
N ARG A 336 -19.95 -10.13 -30.84
CA ARG A 336 -19.48 -11.41 -31.35
C ARG A 336 -18.08 -11.34 -31.97
N GLU A 337 -17.77 -10.26 -32.68
CA GLU A 337 -16.47 -10.12 -33.38
C GLU A 337 -15.33 -9.96 -32.39
N ALA A 338 -15.54 -9.18 -31.33
CA ALA A 338 -14.58 -9.03 -30.24
C ALA A 338 -14.30 -10.37 -29.54
N LEU A 339 -15.34 -11.16 -29.25
CA LEU A 339 -15.20 -12.50 -28.67
C LEU A 339 -14.36 -13.41 -29.55
N ASN A 340 -14.71 -13.52 -30.84
CA ASN A 340 -14.00 -14.39 -31.79
C ASN A 340 -12.54 -13.96 -31.94
N THR A 341 -12.30 -12.66 -32.12
CA THR A 341 -10.94 -12.11 -32.28
C THR A 341 -10.07 -12.41 -31.06
N TRP A 342 -10.63 -12.25 -29.85
CA TRP A 342 -9.91 -12.55 -28.62
C TRP A 342 -9.58 -14.05 -28.50
N VAL A 343 -10.54 -14.93 -28.78
CA VAL A 343 -10.32 -16.39 -28.73
C VAL A 343 -9.28 -16.83 -29.76
N ASP A 344 -9.37 -16.35 -30.99
CA ASP A 344 -8.44 -16.70 -32.06
C ASP A 344 -7.02 -16.21 -31.74
N ALA A 345 -6.89 -14.99 -31.22
CA ALA A 345 -5.61 -14.43 -30.78
C ALA A 345 -5.00 -15.25 -29.63
N MET A 346 -5.79 -15.58 -28.60
CA MET A 346 -5.33 -16.43 -27.49
C MET A 346 -4.81 -17.78 -27.99
N ARG A 347 -5.55 -18.44 -28.89
CA ARG A 347 -5.13 -19.74 -29.44
C ARG A 347 -3.87 -19.63 -30.29
N ALA A 348 -3.74 -18.57 -31.08
CA ALA A 348 -2.53 -18.29 -31.85
C ALA A 348 -1.31 -18.11 -30.93
N LEU A 349 -1.46 -17.37 -29.83
CA LEU A 349 -0.41 -17.17 -28.83
C LEU A 349 -0.04 -18.46 -28.08
N GLY A 350 -1.05 -19.26 -27.74
CA GLY A 350 -0.85 -20.57 -27.13
C GLY A 350 -0.03 -21.51 -28.02
N ILE A 351 -0.23 -21.47 -29.34
CA ILE A 351 0.61 -22.23 -30.29
C ILE A 351 2.01 -21.63 -30.39
N LEU A 352 2.12 -20.30 -30.54
CA LEU A 352 3.39 -19.59 -30.70
C LEU A 352 4.34 -19.82 -29.52
N HIS A 353 3.81 -19.92 -28.31
CA HIS A 353 4.57 -20.06 -27.07
C HIS A 353 4.50 -21.46 -26.45
N ASP A 354 4.11 -22.47 -27.21
CA ASP A 354 4.12 -23.89 -26.82
C ASP A 354 3.31 -24.19 -25.54
N ARG A 355 2.09 -23.66 -25.47
CA ARG A 355 1.14 -23.78 -24.35
C ARG A 355 -0.29 -23.99 -24.83
N LYS A 356 -0.47 -24.71 -25.94
CA LYS A 356 -1.76 -24.83 -26.64
C LYS A 356 -2.84 -25.42 -25.75
N ASP A 357 -2.58 -26.55 -25.09
CA ASP A 357 -3.61 -27.26 -24.32
C ASP A 357 -4.03 -26.48 -23.08
N VAL A 358 -3.06 -25.86 -22.40
CA VAL A 358 -3.31 -25.01 -21.22
C VAL A 358 -4.06 -23.76 -21.61
N THR A 359 -3.69 -23.13 -22.73
CA THR A 359 -4.37 -21.93 -23.23
C THR A 359 -5.83 -22.21 -23.55
N ASP A 360 -6.12 -23.32 -24.23
CA ASP A 360 -7.50 -23.77 -24.49
C ASP A 360 -8.30 -23.96 -23.18
N ILE A 361 -7.70 -24.57 -22.15
CA ILE A 361 -8.35 -24.75 -20.84
C ILE A 361 -8.65 -23.40 -20.19
N VAL A 362 -7.69 -22.48 -20.18
CA VAL A 362 -7.86 -21.16 -19.55
C VAL A 362 -8.89 -20.32 -20.31
N VAL A 363 -8.88 -20.33 -21.65
CA VAL A 363 -9.94 -19.73 -22.47
C VAL A 363 -11.30 -20.33 -22.10
N GLY A 364 -11.37 -21.65 -21.93
CA GLY A 364 -12.56 -22.32 -21.44
C GLY A 364 -13.03 -21.81 -20.07
N ASN A 365 -12.13 -21.59 -19.13
CA ASN A 365 -12.49 -21.02 -17.83
C ASN A 365 -13.14 -19.64 -17.98
N VAL A 366 -12.57 -18.77 -18.82
CA VAL A 366 -13.15 -17.43 -19.10
C VAL A 366 -14.56 -17.56 -19.68
N LEU A 367 -14.74 -18.38 -20.71
CA LEU A 367 -16.03 -18.55 -21.38
C LEU A 367 -17.11 -19.16 -20.47
N ALA A 368 -16.73 -19.82 -19.37
CA ALA A 368 -17.68 -20.38 -18.42
C ALA A 368 -18.56 -19.33 -17.74
N HIS A 369 -18.03 -18.11 -17.60
CA HIS A 369 -18.70 -16.94 -17.02
C HIS A 369 -19.67 -16.24 -17.98
N ALA A 370 -19.82 -16.75 -19.20
CA ALA A 370 -20.75 -16.16 -20.17
C ALA A 370 -22.19 -16.23 -19.66
N PRO A 371 -23.03 -15.22 -19.98
CA PRO A 371 -24.43 -15.21 -19.57
C PRO A 371 -25.24 -16.28 -20.34
N GLU A 372 -26.49 -16.44 -19.92
CA GLU A 372 -27.49 -17.17 -20.70
C GLU A 372 -27.83 -16.40 -21.99
N ASP A 373 -28.29 -17.13 -23.00
CA ASP A 373 -28.76 -16.52 -24.24
C ASP A 373 -30.09 -15.78 -24.03
N ASP A 374 -30.20 -14.58 -24.59
CA ASP A 374 -31.40 -13.74 -24.47
C ASP A 374 -32.62 -14.25 -25.26
N LEU A 375 -32.44 -15.19 -26.21
CA LEU A 375 -33.54 -15.74 -27.01
C LEU A 375 -34.09 -17.05 -26.43
N ASP A 376 -33.22 -17.99 -26.06
CA ASP A 376 -33.62 -19.31 -25.58
C ASP A 376 -33.44 -19.53 -24.07
N ASN A 377 -32.82 -18.58 -23.37
CA ASN A 377 -32.53 -18.66 -21.93
C ASN A 377 -31.69 -19.90 -21.55
N VAL A 378 -30.82 -20.36 -22.47
CA VAL A 378 -29.92 -21.49 -22.22
C VAL A 378 -28.47 -20.99 -22.14
N TRP A 379 -27.73 -21.50 -21.15
CA TRP A 379 -26.29 -21.30 -21.05
C TRP A 379 -25.50 -22.34 -21.88
N PRO A 380 -24.39 -21.95 -22.52
CA PRO A 380 -23.84 -20.59 -22.62
C PRO A 380 -24.54 -19.77 -23.73
N HIS A 381 -24.38 -18.44 -23.75
CA HIS A 381 -24.90 -17.56 -24.81
C HIS A 381 -24.52 -18.06 -26.23
N ARG A 382 -25.39 -17.88 -27.25
CA ARG A 382 -25.18 -18.43 -28.61
C ARG A 382 -23.83 -18.11 -29.25
N PHE A 383 -23.26 -16.93 -28.97
CA PHE A 383 -21.93 -16.56 -29.48
C PHE A 383 -20.81 -17.45 -28.94
N VAL A 384 -20.90 -17.89 -27.69
CA VAL A 384 -19.97 -18.86 -27.11
C VAL A 384 -20.20 -20.25 -27.70
N ARG A 385 -21.46 -20.61 -27.96
CA ARG A 385 -21.79 -21.87 -28.64
C ARG A 385 -21.14 -21.92 -30.03
N ASP A 386 -21.24 -20.84 -30.79
CA ASP A 386 -20.59 -20.72 -32.11
C ASP A 386 -19.06 -20.88 -32.01
N VAL A 387 -18.43 -20.32 -30.97
CA VAL A 387 -17.00 -20.53 -30.68
C VAL A 387 -16.70 -22.02 -30.43
N LEU A 388 -17.51 -22.71 -29.63
CA LEU A 388 -17.33 -24.13 -29.35
C LEU A 388 -17.52 -25.02 -30.59
N GLU A 389 -18.42 -24.65 -31.50
CA GLU A 389 -18.61 -25.41 -32.75
C GLU A 389 -17.48 -25.17 -33.75
N ALA A 390 -16.88 -23.97 -33.76
CA ALA A 390 -15.80 -23.64 -34.67
C ALA A 390 -14.43 -24.19 -34.20
N ASN A 391 -14.26 -24.44 -32.91
CA ASN A 391 -12.97 -24.76 -32.32
C ASN A 391 -12.92 -26.19 -31.75
N ALA A 392 -12.17 -27.07 -32.40
CA ALA A 392 -11.76 -28.35 -31.83
C ALA A 392 -10.59 -28.14 -30.85
N GLY A 393 -10.72 -28.59 -29.60
CA GLY A 393 -9.70 -28.37 -28.58
C GLY A 393 -10.15 -28.67 -27.15
N ARG A 394 -9.43 -28.12 -26.17
CA ARG A 394 -9.72 -28.32 -24.74
C ARG A 394 -10.60 -27.24 -24.10
N ILE A 395 -11.09 -26.28 -24.89
CA ILE A 395 -12.00 -25.22 -24.44
C ILE A 395 -13.23 -25.76 -23.70
N PRO A 396 -13.96 -26.78 -24.22
CA PRO A 396 -15.09 -27.36 -23.48
C PRO A 396 -14.69 -27.89 -22.11
N ARG A 397 -13.50 -28.51 -22.00
CA ARG A 397 -13.00 -29.07 -20.73
C ARG A 397 -12.72 -27.97 -19.69
N GLY A 398 -12.17 -26.84 -20.12
CA GLY A 398 -12.00 -25.66 -19.27
C GLY A 398 -13.36 -25.15 -18.76
N MET A 399 -14.30 -24.93 -19.68
CA MET A 399 -15.66 -24.47 -19.33
C MET A 399 -16.35 -25.38 -18.32
N MET A 400 -16.28 -26.70 -18.52
CA MET A 400 -16.86 -27.67 -17.60
C MET A 400 -16.22 -27.64 -16.22
N THR A 401 -14.89 -27.51 -16.16
CA THR A 401 -14.14 -27.44 -14.88
C THR A 401 -14.52 -26.18 -14.12
N GLU A 402 -14.47 -25.03 -14.78
CA GLU A 402 -14.77 -23.75 -14.14
C GLU A 402 -16.23 -23.66 -13.70
N ARG A 403 -17.17 -24.12 -14.54
CA ARG A 403 -18.59 -24.11 -14.17
C ARG A 403 -18.89 -24.96 -12.93
N VAL A 404 -18.15 -26.04 -12.72
CA VAL A 404 -18.24 -26.82 -11.47
C VAL A 404 -17.62 -26.04 -10.30
N ASN A 405 -16.47 -25.40 -10.48
CA ASN A 405 -15.82 -24.59 -9.44
C ASN A 405 -16.68 -23.41 -8.98
N MET A 406 -17.40 -22.76 -9.91
CA MET A 406 -18.31 -21.65 -9.62
C MET A 406 -19.44 -22.03 -8.66
N ARG A 407 -19.79 -23.31 -8.50
CA ARG A 407 -20.81 -23.77 -7.54
C ARG A 407 -20.37 -23.54 -6.09
N GLY A 408 -19.06 -23.51 -5.82
CA GLY A 408 -18.51 -23.31 -4.49
C GLY A 408 -18.92 -24.40 -3.48
N VAL A 409 -18.86 -24.06 -2.19
CA VAL A 409 -19.23 -24.97 -1.09
C VAL A 409 -20.75 -25.02 -0.95
N THR A 410 -21.31 -26.23 -1.04
CA THR A 410 -22.74 -26.47 -0.82
C THR A 410 -23.01 -26.97 0.59
N VAL A 411 -24.07 -26.46 1.22
CA VAL A 411 -24.56 -26.97 2.51
C VAL A 411 -25.69 -27.97 2.24
N ARG A 412 -25.65 -29.11 2.93
CA ARG A 412 -26.70 -30.15 2.92
C ARG A 412 -26.85 -30.78 4.30
N GLY A 413 -28.00 -31.36 4.59
CA GLY A 413 -28.25 -32.08 5.84
C GLY A 413 -27.32 -33.29 5.98
N VAL A 414 -27.03 -33.68 7.22
CA VAL A 414 -26.03 -34.73 7.55
C VAL A 414 -26.34 -36.07 6.88
N LEU A 415 -27.62 -36.35 6.61
CA LEU A 415 -28.13 -37.60 6.02
C LEU A 415 -28.72 -37.39 4.62
N ASP A 416 -28.57 -36.20 4.03
CA ASP A 416 -29.04 -35.89 2.69
C ASP A 416 -28.08 -36.46 1.64
N GLY A 417 -28.64 -37.01 0.56
CA GLY A 417 -27.89 -37.59 -0.56
C GLY A 417 -27.70 -36.61 -1.73
N GLY A 418 -27.50 -37.16 -2.93
CA GLY A 418 -27.13 -36.44 -4.15
C GLY A 418 -28.26 -35.72 -4.89
N ASP A 419 -29.34 -35.31 -4.22
CA ASP A 419 -30.53 -34.76 -4.89
C ASP A 419 -30.25 -33.42 -5.59
N GLN A 420 -29.41 -32.56 -5.00
CA GLN A 420 -29.01 -31.30 -5.62
C GLN A 420 -28.24 -31.53 -6.94
N GLU A 421 -27.36 -32.52 -6.97
CA GLU A 421 -26.58 -32.90 -8.14
C GLU A 421 -27.48 -33.47 -9.25
N ARG A 422 -28.52 -34.25 -8.89
CA ARG A 422 -29.51 -34.76 -9.86
C ARG A 422 -30.33 -33.66 -10.50
N ASP A 423 -30.75 -32.65 -9.73
CA ASP A 423 -31.48 -31.50 -10.26
C ASP A 423 -30.63 -30.73 -11.28
N LEU A 424 -29.34 -30.54 -11.00
CA LEU A 424 -28.38 -29.95 -11.94
C LEU A 424 -28.22 -30.80 -13.20
N ALA A 425 -28.07 -32.12 -13.06
CA ALA A 425 -27.95 -33.04 -14.18
C ALA A 425 -29.21 -33.04 -15.07
N ALA A 426 -30.40 -33.01 -14.48
CA ALA A 426 -31.66 -32.91 -15.20
C ALA A 426 -31.79 -31.59 -15.97
N SER A 427 -31.43 -30.47 -15.34
CA SER A 427 -31.41 -29.15 -15.98
C SER A 427 -30.46 -29.11 -17.18
N LEU A 428 -29.23 -29.64 -17.02
CA LEU A 428 -28.24 -29.70 -18.10
C LEU A 428 -28.70 -30.56 -19.28
N ARG A 429 -29.35 -31.70 -19.03
CA ARG A 429 -29.94 -32.54 -20.09
C ARG A 429 -31.06 -31.82 -20.84
N LYS A 430 -31.95 -31.13 -20.12
CA LYS A 430 -33.01 -30.31 -20.71
C LYS A 430 -32.41 -29.23 -21.62
N ASN A 431 -31.41 -28.51 -21.11
CA ASN A 431 -30.70 -27.47 -21.86
C ASN A 431 -30.02 -28.04 -23.11
N ALA A 432 -29.35 -29.20 -22.99
CA ALA A 432 -28.72 -29.88 -24.13
C ALA A 432 -29.72 -30.24 -25.24
N GLY A 433 -30.95 -30.65 -24.88
CA GLY A 433 -32.02 -30.92 -25.83
C GLY A 433 -32.60 -29.65 -26.48
N ALA A 434 -32.54 -28.50 -25.81
CA ALA A 434 -33.01 -27.23 -26.37
C ALA A 434 -32.05 -26.64 -27.42
N ILE A 435 -30.76 -26.99 -27.36
CA ILE A 435 -29.71 -26.41 -28.22
C ILE A 435 -29.08 -27.43 -29.18
N GLU A 436 -29.82 -28.45 -29.61
CA GLU A 436 -29.32 -29.54 -30.49
C GLU A 436 -28.67 -29.06 -31.79
N ARG A 437 -28.97 -27.83 -32.23
CA ARG A 437 -28.31 -27.15 -33.36
C ARG A 437 -26.80 -26.97 -33.16
N TRP A 438 -26.32 -26.92 -31.91
CA TRP A 438 -24.90 -26.83 -31.53
C TRP A 438 -24.45 -28.17 -30.94
N PRO A 439 -24.08 -29.15 -31.79
CA PRO A 439 -23.86 -30.53 -31.36
C PRO A 439 -22.70 -30.67 -30.36
N ASN A 440 -21.61 -29.92 -30.51
CA ASN A 440 -20.49 -29.97 -29.58
C ASN A 440 -20.86 -29.36 -28.23
N THR A 441 -21.61 -28.25 -28.25
CA THR A 441 -22.12 -27.63 -27.01
C THR A 441 -23.11 -28.54 -26.29
N ALA A 442 -24.05 -29.15 -27.01
CA ALA A 442 -25.00 -30.11 -26.45
C ALA A 442 -24.28 -31.35 -25.87
N ALA A 443 -23.24 -31.86 -26.54
CA ALA A 443 -22.42 -32.95 -26.01
C ALA A 443 -21.70 -32.55 -24.72
N MET A 444 -21.13 -31.34 -24.64
CA MET A 444 -20.52 -30.80 -23.42
C MET A 444 -21.53 -30.76 -22.26
N LEU A 445 -22.75 -30.25 -22.47
CA LEU A 445 -23.79 -30.21 -21.44
C LEU A 445 -24.20 -31.61 -20.96
N ARG A 446 -24.29 -32.58 -21.87
CA ARG A 446 -24.56 -33.99 -21.50
C ARG A 446 -23.43 -34.59 -20.67
N ALA A 447 -22.18 -34.35 -21.05
CA ALA A 447 -21.01 -34.81 -20.28
C ALA A 447 -20.96 -34.17 -18.88
N MET A 448 -21.38 -32.91 -18.74
CA MET A 448 -21.53 -32.29 -17.43
C MET A 448 -22.62 -32.96 -16.59
N ALA A 449 -23.77 -33.29 -17.21
CA ALA A 449 -24.85 -33.99 -16.51
C ALA A 449 -24.38 -35.34 -15.96
N GLU A 450 -23.66 -36.13 -16.76
CA GLU A 450 -23.07 -37.41 -16.32
C GLU A 450 -22.11 -37.24 -15.15
N ARG A 451 -21.28 -36.19 -15.17
CA ARG A 451 -20.39 -35.87 -14.05
C ARG A 451 -21.16 -35.53 -12.77
N TRP A 452 -22.29 -34.82 -12.89
CA TRP A 452 -23.14 -34.55 -11.74
C TRP A 452 -23.83 -35.79 -11.19
N ASP A 453 -24.27 -36.72 -12.05
CA ASP A 453 -24.82 -37.99 -11.57
C ASP A 453 -23.77 -38.78 -10.77
N ALA A 454 -22.52 -38.82 -11.24
CA ALA A 454 -21.43 -39.45 -10.51
C ALA A 454 -21.17 -38.79 -9.14
N TYR A 455 -21.26 -37.46 -9.05
CA TYR A 455 -21.22 -36.77 -7.76
C TYR A 455 -22.42 -37.11 -6.88
N ALA A 456 -23.62 -37.21 -7.45
CA ALA A 456 -24.83 -37.60 -6.72
C ALA A 456 -24.69 -38.98 -6.09
N GLU A 457 -24.15 -39.95 -6.84
CA GLU A 457 -23.89 -41.31 -6.34
C GLU A 457 -22.88 -41.33 -5.20
N HIS A 458 -21.82 -40.52 -5.29
CA HIS A 458 -20.83 -40.39 -4.23
C HIS A 458 -21.47 -39.87 -2.93
N GLU A 459 -22.29 -38.82 -3.03
CA GLU A 459 -23.00 -38.24 -1.88
C GLU A 459 -23.99 -39.21 -1.25
N ASP A 460 -24.68 -40.03 -2.06
CA ASP A 460 -25.56 -41.09 -1.54
C ASP A 460 -24.80 -42.18 -0.79
N VAL A 461 -23.60 -42.54 -1.25
CA VAL A 461 -22.73 -43.49 -0.53
C VAL A 461 -22.33 -42.91 0.82
N ASP A 462 -21.89 -41.66 0.85
CA ASP A 462 -21.49 -40.95 2.07
C ASP A 462 -22.66 -40.80 3.06
N ALA A 463 -23.83 -40.39 2.58
CA ALA A 463 -25.04 -40.29 3.38
C ALA A 463 -25.43 -41.65 3.98
N ARG A 464 -25.36 -42.74 3.19
CA ARG A 464 -25.61 -44.10 3.68
C ARG A 464 -24.59 -44.53 4.74
N GLN A 465 -23.30 -44.24 4.54
CA GLN A 465 -22.27 -44.55 5.54
C GLN A 465 -22.50 -43.82 6.86
N ARG A 466 -22.94 -42.56 6.81
CA ARG A 466 -23.28 -41.77 8.00
C ARG A 466 -24.51 -42.33 8.73
N ARG A 467 -25.57 -42.72 7.99
CA ARG A 467 -26.75 -43.41 8.54
C ARG A 467 -26.42 -44.72 9.26
N LEU A 468 -25.38 -45.43 8.81
CA LEU A 468 -24.93 -46.67 9.45
C LEU A 468 -24.09 -46.43 10.72
N ARG A 469 -23.57 -45.21 10.92
CA ARG A 469 -22.72 -44.82 12.06
C ARG A 469 -23.48 -44.07 13.15
N SER A 470 -24.65 -43.51 12.83
CA SER A 470 -25.62 -42.92 13.77
C SER A 470 -26.52 -44.00 14.34
#